data_AF-A0A537VZ88-F1
#
_entry.id   AF-A0A537VZ88-F1
#
_cell.length_a   1.000
_cell.length_b   1.000
_cell.length_c   1.000
_cell.angle_alpha   90.00
_cell.angle_beta   90.00
_cell.angle_gamma   90.00
#
_symmetry.space_group_name_H-M   'P 1'
#
loop_
_entity.id
_entity.type
_entity.pdbx_description
1 polymer ?
#
loop_
_entity_poly.entity_id
_entity_poly.type
_entity_poly.pdbx_seq_one_letter_code
_entity_poly.pdbx_strand_id
1 'polypeptide(L)'
;GRLGSQSPHGARLVLCACGSLGALDPGGSAVGFHVLPPFEQAGLVELTRSETSSPGAAARAERFFGALGKHVAWVGDAPGLVLGRIVCQVINESAFALGEGVGSARDIDTGMVLGLSHPRGPLEWADAIGIEHVLALLEALCAEYREERYRPAPALRRLAQAGRMGRAGGAGFFDYPS
;
A
#
# COMPACT_ATOMS: atom_id res chain seq x y z
N GLY A 1 -6.29 0.51 15.03
CA GLY A 1 -5.84 0.17 16.40
C GLY A 1 -4.46 -0.44 16.33
N ARG A 2 -3.51 -0.01 17.18
CA ARG A 2 -2.13 -0.53 17.18
C ARG A 2 -2.12 -1.99 17.67
N LEU A 3 -2.01 -2.95 16.75
CA LEU A 3 -1.64 -4.32 17.08
C LEU A 3 -0.14 -4.36 17.36
N GLY A 4 0.25 -4.01 18.59
CA GLY A 4 1.61 -4.17 19.09
C GLY A 4 1.66 -5.29 20.13
N SER A 5 1.74 -6.55 19.71
CA SER A 5 2.03 -7.64 20.63
C SER A 5 3.51 -7.58 21.04
N GLN A 6 3.79 -7.15 22.26
CA GLN A 6 5.14 -7.18 22.82
C GLN A 6 5.48 -8.61 23.23
N SER A 7 6.33 -9.28 22.45
CA SER A 7 7.10 -10.41 22.94
C SER A 7 8.45 -9.89 23.44
N PRO A 8 8.89 -10.20 24.67
CA PRO A 8 10.10 -9.63 25.29
C PRO A 8 11.41 -10.00 24.56
N HIS A 9 11.34 -10.89 23.56
CA HIS A 9 12.47 -11.29 22.71
C HIS A 9 12.17 -11.22 21.19
N GLY A 10 11.00 -10.69 20.80
CA GLY A 10 10.59 -10.56 19.40
C GLY A 10 11.20 -9.34 18.73
N ALA A 11 11.42 -9.39 17.41
CA ALA A 11 11.60 -8.16 16.65
C ALA A 11 10.29 -7.36 16.70
N ARG A 12 10.36 -6.09 17.11
CA ARG A 12 9.21 -5.20 16.99
C ARG A 12 9.04 -4.88 15.51
N LEU A 13 7.89 -5.25 14.94
CA LEU A 13 7.52 -4.98 13.56
C LEU A 13 6.54 -3.81 13.52
N VAL A 14 6.73 -2.90 12.56
CA VAL A 14 5.87 -1.73 12.37
C VAL A 14 5.36 -1.73 10.93
N LEU A 15 4.04 -1.67 10.74
CA LEU A 15 3.43 -1.59 9.41
C LEU A 15 3.57 -0.16 8.87
N CYS A 16 4.35 0.00 7.80
CA CYS A 16 4.62 1.26 7.11
C CYS A 16 3.57 1.57 6.02
N ALA A 17 2.29 1.24 6.24
CA ALA A 17 1.22 1.42 5.25
C ALA A 17 0.90 2.89 4.96
N CYS A 18 0.98 3.77 5.95
CA CYS A 18 0.65 5.19 5.82
C CYS A 18 1.67 6.08 6.55
N GLY A 19 2.93 5.64 6.61
CA GLY A 19 4.00 6.39 7.26
C GLY A 19 5.36 5.72 7.09
N SER A 20 6.42 6.53 7.07
CA SER A 20 7.80 6.04 7.14
C SER A 20 8.08 5.44 8.53
N LEU A 21 8.98 4.45 8.61
CA LEU A 21 9.46 3.89 9.86
C LEU A 21 10.03 4.99 10.76
N GLY A 22 10.79 5.95 10.21
CA GLY A 22 11.32 7.09 10.96
C GLY A 22 10.25 7.91 11.67
N ALA A 23 9.09 8.11 11.04
CA ALA A 23 7.96 8.80 11.65
C ALA A 23 7.19 7.91 12.65
N LEU A 24 7.09 6.60 12.37
CA LEU A 24 6.30 5.66 13.18
C LEU A 24 7.04 5.10 14.40
N ASP A 25 8.37 5.08 14.37
CA ASP A 25 9.24 4.64 15.48
C ASP A 25 10.47 5.57 15.64
N PRO A 26 10.28 6.86 16.02
CA PRO A 26 11.37 7.84 16.07
C PRO A 26 12.43 7.44 17.10
N GLY A 27 13.67 7.26 16.64
CA GLY A 27 14.78 6.79 17.48
C GLY A 27 14.60 5.38 18.05
N GLY A 28 13.61 4.64 17.57
CA GLY A 28 13.32 3.28 18.02
C GLY A 28 14.18 2.23 17.33
N SER A 29 13.86 0.97 17.57
CA SER A 29 14.66 -0.18 17.11
C SER A 29 13.85 -1.19 16.29
N ALA A 30 12.63 -0.82 15.89
CA ALA A 30 11.75 -1.67 15.12
C ALA A 30 12.25 -1.88 13.68
N VAL A 31 11.78 -2.96 13.06
CA VAL A 31 11.83 -3.15 11.61
C VAL A 31 10.48 -2.74 11.04
N GLY A 32 10.52 -1.85 10.05
CA GLY A 32 9.35 -1.45 9.29
C GLY A 32 9.04 -2.51 8.23
N PHE A 33 7.78 -2.72 7.91
CA PHE A 33 7.38 -3.58 6.81
C PHE A 33 6.16 -3.05 6.07
N HIS A 34 6.02 -3.44 4.81
CA HIS A 34 4.82 -3.17 4.02
C HIS A 34 4.46 -4.38 3.15
N VAL A 35 3.17 -4.54 2.92
CA VAL A 35 2.58 -5.60 2.10
C VAL A 35 1.28 -5.05 1.52
N LEU A 36 1.09 -5.23 0.20
CA LEU A 36 -0.19 -4.85 -0.41
C LEU A 36 -1.29 -5.79 0.07
N PRO A 37 -2.42 -5.27 0.59
CA PRO A 37 -3.56 -6.10 0.95
C PRO A 37 -4.19 -6.81 -0.25
N PRO A 38 -4.80 -8.00 -0.05
CA PRO A 38 -4.85 -8.76 1.21
C PRO A 38 -3.55 -9.56 1.46
N PHE A 39 -3.15 -9.65 2.74
CA PHE A 39 -1.87 -10.25 3.14
C PHE A 39 -1.73 -11.72 2.72
N GLU A 40 -2.82 -12.47 2.74
CA GLU A 40 -2.87 -13.89 2.43
C GLU A 40 -2.45 -14.16 0.99
N GLN A 41 -2.82 -13.26 0.07
CA GLN A 41 -2.54 -13.37 -1.37
C GLN A 41 -1.18 -12.77 -1.76
N ALA A 42 -0.61 -11.91 -0.92
CA ALA A 42 0.66 -11.25 -1.22
C ALA A 42 1.83 -12.24 -1.16
N GLY A 43 2.61 -12.35 -2.23
CA GLY A 43 3.85 -13.15 -2.26
C GLY A 43 5.07 -12.42 -1.70
N LEU A 44 5.01 -11.09 -1.57
CA LEU A 44 6.11 -10.22 -1.18
C LEU A 44 5.80 -9.45 0.10
N VAL A 45 6.80 -9.31 0.97
CA VAL A 45 6.83 -8.32 2.05
C VAL A 45 8.09 -7.48 1.88
N GLU A 46 7.92 -6.16 1.86
CA GLU A 46 9.03 -5.22 1.87
C GLU A 46 9.40 -4.89 3.31
N LEU A 47 10.69 -4.80 3.62
CA LEU A 47 11.23 -4.44 4.92
C LEU A 47 12.08 -3.17 4.82
N THR A 48 12.04 -2.37 5.88
CA THR A 48 12.94 -1.22 6.07
C THR A 48 13.45 -1.19 7.52
N ARG A 49 14.56 -0.50 7.74
CA ARG A 49 15.19 -0.34 9.06
C ARG A 49 15.84 1.02 9.18
N SER A 50 15.89 1.53 10.40
CA SER A 50 16.72 2.68 10.78
C SER A 50 18.14 2.24 11.14
N GLU A 51 19.05 3.20 11.27
CA GLU A 51 20.40 2.95 11.82
C GLU A 51 20.36 2.44 13.27
N THR A 52 19.33 2.81 14.02
CA THR A 52 19.10 2.39 15.41
C THR A 52 18.44 1.02 15.53
N SER A 53 18.08 0.39 14.41
CA SER A 53 17.49 -0.95 14.39
C SER A 53 18.53 -2.00 14.79
N SER A 54 18.19 -2.85 15.77
CA SER A 54 19.14 -3.87 16.22
C SER A 54 19.44 -4.89 15.10
N PRO A 55 20.70 -5.34 14.93
CA PRO A 55 21.04 -6.35 13.91
C PRO A 55 20.22 -7.63 14.03
N GLY A 56 19.91 -8.04 15.27
CA GLY A 56 19.06 -9.21 15.52
C GLY A 56 17.59 -9.01 15.09
N ALA A 57 17.08 -7.77 15.03
CA ALA A 57 15.70 -7.52 14.62
C ALA A 57 15.49 -7.81 13.13
N ALA A 58 16.43 -7.42 12.27
CA ALA A 58 16.38 -7.68 10.84
C ALA A 58 16.29 -9.18 10.53
N ALA A 59 17.22 -9.99 11.05
CA ALA A 59 17.23 -11.43 10.84
C ALA A 59 15.98 -12.13 11.41
N ARG A 60 15.42 -11.62 12.51
CA ARG A 60 14.15 -12.14 13.07
C ARG A 60 12.96 -11.80 12.17
N ALA A 61 12.90 -10.60 11.59
CA ALA A 61 11.85 -10.19 10.67
C ALA A 61 11.87 -11.03 9.38
N GLU A 62 13.05 -11.22 8.78
CA GLU A 62 13.24 -12.09 7.61
C GLU A 62 12.76 -13.51 7.89
N ARG A 63 13.19 -14.11 9.01
CA ARG A 63 12.77 -15.46 9.39
C ARG A 63 11.26 -15.54 9.63
N PHE A 64 10.67 -14.53 10.26
CA PHE A 64 9.24 -14.49 10.53
C PHE A 64 8.43 -14.50 9.24
N PHE A 65 8.70 -13.58 8.31
CA PHE A 65 7.96 -13.52 7.03
C PHE A 65 8.30 -14.69 6.10
N GLY A 66 9.55 -15.18 6.12
CA GLY A 66 9.94 -16.39 5.41
C GLY A 66 9.19 -17.64 5.90
N ALA A 67 8.98 -17.78 7.21
CA ALA A 67 8.17 -18.87 7.77
C ALA A 67 6.68 -18.79 7.38
N LEU A 68 6.21 -17.60 6.97
CA LEU A 68 4.87 -17.38 6.40
C LEU A 68 4.84 -17.58 4.87
N GLY A 69 5.94 -18.07 4.27
CA GLY A 69 6.06 -18.31 2.84
C GLY A 69 6.19 -17.04 2.00
N LYS A 70 6.55 -15.90 2.62
CA LYS A 70 6.70 -14.62 1.91
C LYS A 70 8.13 -14.45 1.42
N HIS A 71 8.28 -13.94 0.20
CA HIS A 71 9.54 -13.36 -0.25
C HIS A 71 9.77 -12.03 0.48
N VAL A 72 11.01 -11.75 0.83
CA VAL A 72 11.38 -10.55 1.59
C VAL A 72 12.34 -9.69 0.76
N ALA A 73 12.03 -8.40 0.65
CA ALA A 73 12.90 -7.42 0.00
C ALA A 73 13.21 -6.25 0.93
N TRP A 74 14.48 -5.88 1.06
CA TRP A 74 14.89 -4.69 1.82
C TRP A 74 14.87 -3.45 0.93
N VAL A 75 14.23 -2.40 1.40
CA VAL A 75 14.03 -1.16 0.64
C VAL A 75 14.22 0.06 1.53
N GLY A 76 14.35 1.23 0.89
CA GLY A 76 14.44 2.51 1.59
C GLY A 76 13.15 2.85 2.35
N ASP A 77 13.29 3.66 3.39
CA ASP A 77 12.16 4.08 4.21
C ASP A 77 11.29 5.13 3.50
N ALA A 78 9.99 4.86 3.43
CA ALA A 78 8.95 5.74 2.90
C ALA A 78 7.56 5.22 3.30
N PRO A 79 6.51 6.06 3.34
CA PRO A 79 5.13 5.57 3.38
C PRO A 79 4.85 4.60 2.23
N GLY A 80 4.34 3.41 2.54
CA GLY A 80 4.03 2.36 1.55
C GLY A 80 5.26 1.69 0.95
N LEU A 81 6.47 1.99 1.44
CA LEU A 81 7.75 1.52 0.94
C LEU A 81 7.85 1.68 -0.60
N VAL A 82 8.33 0.68 -1.34
CA VAL A 82 8.52 0.81 -2.79
C VAL A 82 7.26 0.39 -3.54
N LEU A 83 6.77 -0.81 -3.30
CA LEU A 83 5.65 -1.37 -4.04
C LEU A 83 4.34 -0.61 -3.77
N GLY A 84 4.04 -0.31 -2.50
CA GLY A 84 2.82 0.40 -2.13
C GLY A 84 2.77 1.79 -2.74
N ARG A 85 3.89 2.52 -2.64
CA ARG A 85 4.06 3.84 -3.25
C ARG A 85 3.82 3.84 -4.76
N ILE A 86 4.45 2.91 -5.48
CA ILE A 86 4.35 2.85 -6.95
C ILE A 86 2.93 2.46 -7.35
N VAL A 87 2.38 1.39 -6.78
CA VAL A 87 1.05 0.89 -7.15
C VAL A 87 -0.03 1.94 -6.86
N CYS A 88 0.00 2.59 -5.70
CA CYS A 88 -0.99 3.62 -5.38
C CYS A 88 -0.86 4.86 -6.28
N GLN A 89 0.33 5.20 -6.77
CA GLN A 89 0.50 6.28 -7.75
C GLN A 89 -0.04 5.91 -9.14
N VAL A 90 0.17 4.67 -9.60
CA VAL A 90 -0.43 4.18 -10.86
C VAL A 90 -1.97 4.20 -10.76
N ILE A 91 -2.51 3.79 -9.62
CA ILE A 91 -3.95 3.89 -9.32
C ILE A 91 -4.40 5.35 -9.34
N ASN A 92 -3.66 6.23 -8.69
CA ASN A 92 -3.99 7.66 -8.60
C ASN A 92 -4.07 8.32 -9.99
N GLU A 93 -3.09 8.05 -10.85
CA GLU A 93 -3.06 8.54 -12.22
C GLU A 93 -4.24 8.00 -13.03
N SER A 94 -4.55 6.71 -12.87
CA SER A 94 -5.71 6.09 -13.52
C SER A 94 -7.04 6.73 -13.08
N ALA A 95 -7.14 7.12 -11.81
CA ALA A 95 -8.30 7.82 -11.28
C ALA A 95 -8.39 9.29 -11.76
N PHE A 96 -7.27 9.95 -12.05
CA PHE A 96 -7.26 11.25 -12.74
C PHE A 96 -7.75 11.10 -14.18
N ALA A 97 -7.18 10.18 -14.96
CA ALA A 97 -7.61 9.91 -16.33
C ALA A 97 -9.11 9.61 -16.43
N LEU A 98 -9.65 8.83 -15.49
CA LEU A 98 -11.09 8.59 -15.38
C LEU A 98 -11.87 9.88 -15.08
N GLY A 99 -11.42 10.66 -14.11
CA GLY A 99 -12.09 11.92 -13.71
C GLY A 99 -12.08 13.01 -14.78
N GLU A 100 -11.07 13.00 -15.65
CA GLU A 100 -10.91 13.91 -16.78
C GLU A 100 -11.64 13.44 -18.05
N GLY A 101 -12.22 12.23 -18.02
CA GLY A 101 -12.96 11.67 -19.14
C GLY A 101 -12.09 11.15 -20.28
N VAL A 102 -10.81 10.86 -20.02
CA VAL A 102 -9.88 10.29 -21.02
C VAL A 102 -10.33 8.90 -21.48
N GLY A 103 -10.94 8.12 -20.57
CA GLY A 103 -11.48 6.81 -20.88
C GLY A 103 -12.42 6.31 -19.79
N SER A 104 -13.19 5.27 -20.10
CA SER A 104 -13.99 4.57 -19.10
C SER A 104 -13.08 3.78 -18.15
N ALA A 105 -13.57 3.46 -16.94
CA ALA A 105 -12.81 2.64 -15.99
C ALA A 105 -12.37 1.30 -16.59
N ARG A 106 -13.25 0.70 -17.41
CA ARG A 106 -12.98 -0.55 -18.12
C ARG A 106 -11.91 -0.39 -19.19
N ASP A 107 -11.93 0.69 -19.96
CA ASP A 107 -10.96 0.91 -21.04
C ASP A 107 -9.57 1.24 -20.47
N ILE A 108 -9.50 2.03 -19.39
CA ILE A 108 -8.26 2.30 -18.65
C ILE A 108 -7.63 1.00 -18.17
N ASP A 109 -8.41 0.15 -17.50
CA ASP A 109 -7.93 -1.14 -17.01
C ASP A 109 -7.52 -2.08 -18.15
N THR A 110 -8.31 -2.13 -19.23
CA THR A 110 -8.00 -2.93 -20.43
C THR A 110 -6.69 -2.49 -21.08
N GLY A 111 -6.44 -1.18 -21.17
CA GLY A 111 -5.20 -0.63 -21.70
C GLY A 111 -3.98 -1.07 -20.90
N MET A 112 -4.07 -1.08 -19.57
CA MET A 112 -2.97 -1.49 -18.70
C MET A 112 -2.72 -3.01 -18.75
N VAL A 113 -3.79 -3.81 -18.83
CA VAL A 113 -3.68 -5.27 -18.96
C VAL A 113 -3.10 -5.66 -20.32
N LEU A 114 -3.66 -5.16 -21.43
CA LEU A 114 -3.24 -5.56 -22.77
C LEU A 114 -1.95 -4.86 -23.23
N GLY A 115 -1.76 -3.60 -22.83
CA GLY A 115 -0.62 -2.78 -23.26
C GLY A 115 0.64 -3.04 -22.45
N LEU A 116 0.53 -3.30 -21.15
CA LEU A 116 1.68 -3.50 -20.24
C LEU A 116 1.76 -4.91 -19.66
N SER A 117 0.84 -5.81 -20.06
CA SER A 117 0.77 -7.19 -19.53
C SER A 117 0.60 -7.24 -18.01
N HIS A 118 -0.05 -6.23 -17.42
CA HIS A 118 -0.40 -6.30 -16.01
C HIS A 118 -1.41 -7.44 -15.79
N PRO A 119 -1.31 -8.20 -14.69
CA PRO A 119 -2.25 -9.29 -14.41
C PRO A 119 -3.69 -8.80 -14.18
N ARG A 120 -3.85 -7.50 -13.88
CA ARG A 120 -5.12 -6.81 -13.75
C ARG A 120 -4.96 -5.30 -13.87
N GLY A 121 -6.07 -4.62 -14.11
CA GLY A 121 -6.09 -3.17 -14.26
C GLY A 121 -5.89 -2.43 -12.93
N PRO A 122 -5.37 -1.19 -12.97
CA PRO A 122 -5.12 -0.39 -11.78
C PRO A 122 -6.39 -0.06 -11.00
N LEU A 123 -7.53 0.24 -11.63
CA LEU A 123 -8.76 0.53 -10.90
C LEU A 123 -9.31 -0.73 -10.22
N GLU A 124 -9.16 -1.90 -10.86
CA GLU A 124 -9.47 -3.18 -10.24
C GLU A 124 -8.51 -3.52 -9.07
N TRP A 125 -7.24 -3.10 -9.17
CA TRP A 125 -6.29 -3.16 -8.06
C TRP A 125 -6.72 -2.27 -6.90
N ALA A 126 -7.16 -1.04 -7.19
CA ALA A 126 -7.67 -0.12 -6.16
C ALA A 126 -8.81 -0.75 -5.36
N ASP A 127 -9.75 -1.40 -6.05
CA ASP A 127 -10.88 -2.07 -5.41
C ASP A 127 -10.46 -3.31 -4.61
N ALA A 128 -9.41 -4.03 -5.02
CA ALA A 128 -8.92 -5.18 -4.28
C ALA A 128 -8.08 -4.81 -3.05
N ILE A 129 -7.27 -3.77 -3.16
CA ILE A 129 -6.47 -3.21 -2.06
C ILE A 129 -7.39 -2.51 -1.04
N GLY A 130 -8.43 -1.84 -1.54
CA GLY A 130 -9.35 -1.03 -0.78
C GLY A 130 -9.11 0.46 -1.00
N ILE A 131 -10.17 1.19 -1.33
CA ILE A 131 -10.10 2.62 -1.67
C ILE A 131 -9.58 3.45 -0.50
N GLU A 132 -9.98 3.12 0.73
CA GLU A 132 -9.51 3.78 1.95
C GLU A 132 -7.99 3.63 2.13
N HIS A 133 -7.44 2.44 1.89
CA HIS A 133 -6.01 2.19 2.01
C HIS A 133 -5.22 3.00 0.96
N VAL A 134 -5.67 2.98 -0.30
CA VAL A 134 -5.04 3.75 -1.38
C VAL A 134 -5.05 5.24 -1.04
N LEU A 135 -6.21 5.78 -0.63
CA LEU A 135 -6.35 7.18 -0.27
C LEU A 135 -5.44 7.55 0.91
N ALA A 136 -5.44 6.76 1.97
CA ALA A 136 -4.63 7.02 3.17
C ALA A 136 -3.14 6.99 2.87
N LEU A 137 -2.66 6.06 2.02
CA LEU A 137 -1.26 6.04 1.61
C LEU A 137 -0.89 7.28 0.77
N LEU A 138 -1.73 7.67 -0.18
CA LEU A 138 -1.48 8.89 -0.98
C LEU A 138 -1.46 10.16 -0.11
N GLU A 139 -2.37 10.25 0.87
CA GLU A 139 -2.37 11.35 1.84
C GLU A 139 -1.11 11.35 2.72
N ALA A 140 -0.64 10.18 3.15
CA ALA A 140 0.62 10.06 3.87
C ALA A 140 1.82 10.49 3.03
N LEU A 141 1.90 10.07 1.76
CA LEU A 141 2.93 10.51 0.82
C LEU A 141 2.89 12.04 0.61
N CYS A 142 1.68 12.60 0.44
CA CYS A 142 1.49 14.03 0.28
C CYS A 142 1.90 14.81 1.54
N ALA A 143 1.61 14.28 2.73
CA ALA A 143 1.99 14.91 4.00
C ALA A 143 3.50 14.86 4.26
N GLU A 144 4.14 13.72 3.95
CA GLU A 144 5.58 13.49 4.13
C GLU A 144 6.40 14.40 3.22
N TYR A 145 6.10 14.37 1.91
CA TYR A 145 6.93 15.05 0.91
C TYR A 145 6.46 16.46 0.59
N ARG A 146 5.19 16.78 0.83
CA ARG A 146 4.56 18.08 0.47
C ARG A 146 4.71 18.42 -1.01
N GLU A 147 4.67 17.40 -1.86
CA GLU A 147 4.77 17.54 -3.31
C GLU A 147 3.44 17.23 -3.98
N GLU A 148 3.07 18.07 -4.95
CA GLU A 148 1.78 17.98 -5.67
C GLU A 148 1.59 16.64 -6.40
N ARG A 149 2.68 15.96 -6.80
CA ARG A 149 2.60 14.65 -7.49
C ARG A 149 1.90 13.58 -6.65
N TYR A 150 1.86 13.72 -5.32
CA TYR A 150 1.15 12.75 -4.46
C TYR A 150 -0.28 13.16 -4.13
N ARG A 151 -0.78 14.28 -4.68
CA ARG A 151 -2.15 14.72 -4.43
C ARG A 151 -3.13 13.60 -4.81
N PRO A 152 -3.99 13.14 -3.90
CA PRO A 152 -5.00 12.15 -4.22
C PRO A 152 -6.00 12.67 -5.26
N ALA A 153 -6.34 11.81 -6.22
CA ALA A 153 -7.36 12.08 -7.22
C ALA A 153 -8.72 12.34 -6.56
N PRO A 154 -9.49 13.36 -6.99
CA PRO A 154 -10.80 13.65 -6.41
C PRO A 154 -11.78 12.47 -6.43
N ALA A 155 -11.66 11.57 -7.42
CA ALA A 155 -12.48 10.37 -7.52
C ALA A 155 -12.31 9.43 -6.32
N LEU A 156 -11.09 9.22 -5.83
CA LEU A 156 -10.82 8.37 -4.66
C LEU A 156 -11.53 8.90 -3.40
N ARG A 157 -11.47 10.22 -3.18
CA ARG A 157 -12.18 10.87 -2.07
C ARG A 157 -13.70 10.71 -2.18
N ARG A 158 -14.26 10.90 -3.38
CA ARG A 158 -15.70 10.71 -3.61
C ARG A 158 -16.16 9.28 -3.35
N LEU A 159 -15.38 8.28 -3.79
CA LEU A 159 -15.69 6.87 -3.54
C LEU A 159 -15.67 6.55 -2.04
N ALA A 160 -14.63 7.01 -1.32
CA ALA A 160 -14.53 6.83 0.13
C ALA A 160 -15.71 7.49 0.87
N GLN A 161 -16.07 8.72 0.50
CA GLN A 161 -17.22 9.44 1.07
C GLN A 161 -18.56 8.73 0.80
N ALA A 162 -18.68 8.06 -0.35
CA ALA A 162 -19.87 7.32 -0.75
C ALA A 162 -19.93 5.90 -0.15
N GLY A 163 -18.97 5.49 0.69
CA GLY A 163 -18.93 4.13 1.24
C GLY A 163 -18.51 3.05 0.24
N ARG A 164 -18.03 3.43 -0.96
CA ARG A 164 -17.60 2.48 -2.00
C ARG A 164 -16.14 2.10 -1.77
N MET A 165 -15.93 1.14 -0.87
CA MET A 165 -14.62 0.78 -0.33
C MET A 165 -13.83 -0.23 -1.18
N GLY A 166 -14.40 -0.70 -2.29
CA GLY A 166 -13.81 -1.71 -3.16
C GLY A 166 -14.51 -3.07 -3.06
N ARG A 167 -13.83 -4.11 -3.51
CA ARG A 167 -14.36 -5.48 -3.64
C ARG A 167 -14.91 -6.04 -2.33
N ALA A 168 -14.22 -5.81 -1.21
CA ALA A 168 -14.67 -6.26 0.10
C ALA A 168 -15.95 -5.54 0.58
N GLY A 169 -16.23 -4.34 0.08
CA GLY A 169 -17.43 -3.57 0.37
C GLY A 169 -18.53 -3.71 -0.69
N GLY A 170 -18.37 -4.62 -1.66
CA GLY A 170 -19.34 -4.85 -2.75
C GLY A 170 -19.34 -3.81 -3.86
N ALA A 171 -18.68 -2.65 -3.66
CA ALA A 171 -18.58 -1.61 -4.70
C ALA A 171 -17.36 -0.71 -4.48
N GLY A 172 -16.76 -0.25 -5.58
CA GLY A 172 -15.62 0.66 -5.64
C GLY A 172 -15.61 1.46 -6.94
N PHE A 173 -14.57 1.36 -7.75
CA PHE A 173 -14.65 1.78 -9.15
C PHE A 173 -15.61 0.90 -9.96
N PHE A 174 -15.70 -0.38 -9.61
CA PHE A 174 -16.65 -1.34 -10.18
C PHE A 174 -17.67 -1.80 -9.13
N ASP A 175 -18.78 -2.37 -9.60
CA ASP A 175 -19.75 -3.05 -8.75
C ASP A 175 -19.46 -4.55 -8.72
N TYR A 176 -19.53 -5.16 -7.54
CA TYR A 176 -19.24 -6.57 -7.32
C TYR A 176 -20.50 -7.31 -6.89
N PRO A 177 -20.78 -8.50 -7.46
CA PRO A 177 -21.89 -9.33 -7.00
C PRO A 177 -21.68 -9.75 -5.55
N SER A 178 -22.77 -9.72 -4.79
CA SER A 178 -22.89 -10.24 -3.42
C SER A 178 -22.72 -11.74 -3.35
#